data_AF-A0A7J9HRM0-F1
#
_entry.id   AF-A0A7J9HRM0-F1
#
_cell.length_a   1.000
_cell.length_b   1.000
_cell.length_c   1.000
_cell.angle_alpha   90.00
_cell.angle_beta   90.00
_cell.angle_gamma   90.00
#
_symmetry.space_group_name_H-M   'P 1'
#
loop_
_entity.id
_entity.type
_entity.pdbx_description
1 polymer ?
#
loop_
_entity_poly.entity_id
_entity_poly.type
_entity_poly.pdbx_seq_one_letter_code
_entity_poly.pdbx_strand_id
1 'polypeptide(L)'
;MKKGGEYEPTETPEPDSNHARAQEARRFMIYVHTKMMLVDDEYIIIGSANINQRSMDGARDSEIAMGAYQPYHLSIRQPARGQVHGFRLALWYEHLGMLHDSFLTPESKECVKKVNQMADKYWDLFSKDDLDQDLPGHLLSYPIAISKDGNVSELPNFENFPDTKARILGAKSDYLPPILTT
;
A
#
# COMPACT_ATOMS: atom_id res chain seq x y z
N MET A 1 17.32 -14.68 4.07
CA MET A 1 18.40 -15.65 3.76
C MET A 1 18.23 -16.19 2.34
N LYS A 2 19.32 -16.37 1.58
CA LYS A 2 19.28 -16.97 0.23
C LYS A 2 18.92 -18.45 0.33
N LYS A 3 17.89 -18.89 -0.40
CA LYS A 3 17.42 -20.28 -0.36
C LYS A 3 18.18 -21.12 -1.39
N GLY A 4 18.45 -22.38 -1.08
CA GLY A 4 19.07 -23.30 -2.03
C GLY A 4 18.21 -23.43 -3.30
N GLY A 5 18.83 -23.27 -4.48
CA GLY A 5 18.14 -23.35 -5.77
C GLY A 5 17.51 -22.04 -6.26
N GLU A 6 17.71 -20.93 -5.55
CA GLU A 6 17.36 -19.61 -6.06
C GLU A 6 18.21 -19.23 -7.29
N TYR A 7 17.65 -18.43 -8.20
CA TYR A 7 18.35 -17.93 -9.37
C TYR A 7 19.61 -17.13 -8.98
N GLU A 8 20.70 -17.39 -9.71
CA GLU A 8 21.97 -16.68 -9.59
C GLU A 8 22.14 -15.72 -10.77
N PRO A 9 22.11 -14.40 -10.56
CA PRO A 9 22.39 -13.45 -11.64
C PRO A 9 23.85 -13.55 -12.08
N THR A 10 24.10 -13.35 -13.37
CA THR A 10 25.46 -13.39 -13.95
C THR A 10 26.27 -12.14 -13.67
N GLU A 11 25.61 -11.05 -13.29
CA GLU A 11 26.20 -9.74 -13.01
C GLU A 11 25.67 -9.21 -11.68
N THR A 12 26.44 -8.34 -11.04
CA THR A 12 26.05 -7.66 -9.80
C THR A 12 25.81 -6.17 -10.04
N PRO A 13 24.91 -5.53 -9.28
CA PRO A 13 24.68 -4.10 -9.38
C PRO A 13 25.93 -3.27 -9.07
N GLU A 14 25.94 -2.02 -9.52
CA GLU A 14 26.98 -1.06 -9.15
C GLU A 14 27.06 -0.92 -7.61
N PRO A 15 28.28 -0.88 -7.04
CA PRO A 15 28.46 -0.64 -5.61
C PRO A 15 27.79 0.65 -5.13
N ASP A 16 27.30 0.66 -3.90
CA ASP A 16 26.62 1.80 -3.25
C ASP A 16 25.35 2.34 -3.98
N SER A 17 24.86 1.62 -4.99
CA SER A 17 23.59 1.92 -5.65
C SER A 17 22.38 1.53 -4.80
N ASN A 18 21.21 2.11 -5.07
CA ASN A 18 19.96 1.65 -4.46
C ASN A 18 19.67 0.18 -4.83
N HIS A 19 20.06 -0.22 -6.04
CA HIS A 19 19.89 -1.59 -6.52
C HIS A 19 20.71 -2.58 -5.68
N ALA A 20 21.99 -2.28 -5.43
CA ALA A 20 22.84 -3.10 -4.56
C ALA A 20 22.24 -3.24 -3.15
N ARG A 21 21.87 -2.11 -2.52
CA ARG A 21 21.28 -2.12 -1.17
C ARG A 21 19.99 -2.94 -1.11
N ALA A 22 19.06 -2.74 -2.03
CA ALA A 22 17.79 -3.48 -2.04
C ALA A 22 17.98 -4.98 -2.31
N GLN A 23 18.93 -5.33 -3.20
CA GLN A 23 19.25 -6.72 -3.49
C GLN A 23 19.88 -7.43 -2.27
N GLU A 24 20.78 -6.74 -1.55
CA GLU A 24 21.42 -7.25 -0.34
C GLU A 24 20.45 -7.34 0.85
N ALA A 25 19.62 -6.31 1.05
CA ALA A 25 18.58 -6.28 2.08
C ALA A 25 17.39 -7.19 1.75
N ARG A 26 17.33 -7.74 0.53
CA ARG A 26 16.34 -8.74 0.10
C ARG A 26 14.89 -8.25 0.22
N ARG A 27 14.67 -6.96 -0.04
CA ARG A 27 13.36 -6.31 0.09
C ARG A 27 13.13 -5.32 -1.05
N PHE A 28 11.88 -5.18 -1.44
CA PHE A 28 11.43 -4.12 -2.34
C PHE A 28 9.94 -3.89 -2.17
N MET A 29 9.44 -2.73 -2.57
CA MET A 29 8.00 -2.48 -2.54
C MET A 29 7.26 -3.35 -3.55
N ILE A 30 6.08 -3.83 -3.18
CA ILE A 30 5.09 -4.27 -4.16
C ILE A 30 4.40 -3.01 -4.67
N TYR A 31 4.53 -2.74 -5.97
CA TYR A 31 4.05 -1.50 -6.54
C TYR A 31 2.52 -1.49 -6.64
N VAL A 32 1.86 -0.60 -5.89
CA VAL A 32 0.41 -0.41 -5.92
C VAL A 32 0.04 0.44 -7.13
N HIS A 33 -0.22 -0.22 -8.25
CA HIS A 33 -0.72 0.43 -9.46
C HIS A 33 -2.26 0.51 -9.50
N THR A 34 -2.95 0.00 -8.47
CA THR A 34 -4.40 -0.08 -8.40
C THR A 34 -5.07 1.30 -8.43
N LYS A 35 -6.18 1.41 -9.17
CA LYS A 35 -7.11 2.55 -9.13
C LYS A 35 -8.52 2.03 -8.86
N MET A 36 -8.78 1.76 -7.59
CA MET A 36 -10.00 1.11 -7.13
C MET A 36 -10.42 1.66 -5.79
N MET A 37 -11.73 1.72 -5.55
CA MET A 37 -12.30 2.09 -4.27
C MET A 37 -13.47 1.17 -3.96
N LEU A 38 -13.52 0.67 -2.73
CA LEU A 38 -14.59 -0.15 -2.17
C LEU A 38 -15.30 0.67 -1.10
N VAL A 39 -16.63 0.72 -1.14
CA VAL A 39 -17.45 1.45 -0.18
C VAL A 39 -18.49 0.51 0.40
N ASP A 40 -18.54 0.46 1.74
CA ASP A 40 -19.51 -0.29 2.56
C ASP A 40 -19.71 -1.77 2.19
N ASP A 41 -18.68 -2.40 1.60
CA ASP A 41 -18.72 -3.77 1.06
C ASP A 41 -19.82 -4.02 -0.01
N GLU A 42 -20.45 -2.96 -0.55
CA GLU A 42 -21.57 -3.04 -1.49
C GLU A 42 -21.30 -2.39 -2.85
N TYR A 43 -20.45 -1.36 -2.88
CA TYR A 43 -20.13 -0.59 -4.10
C TYR A 43 -18.63 -0.64 -4.37
N ILE A 44 -18.27 -0.77 -5.65
CA ILE A 44 -16.88 -0.77 -6.10
C ILE A 44 -16.73 0.12 -7.33
N ILE A 45 -15.64 0.89 -7.37
CA ILE A 45 -15.14 1.55 -8.57
C ILE A 45 -13.84 0.86 -8.97
N ILE A 46 -13.70 0.47 -10.24
CA ILE A 46 -12.44 0.00 -10.83
C ILE A 46 -12.20 0.77 -12.12
N GLY A 47 -11.01 1.30 -12.34
CA GLY A 47 -10.68 2.03 -13.56
C GLY A 47 -9.20 2.30 -13.77
N SER A 48 -8.92 3.29 -14.60
CA SER A 48 -7.57 3.80 -14.87
C SER A 48 -7.23 5.07 -14.07
N ALA A 49 -8.24 5.79 -13.57
CA ALA A 49 -8.09 7.11 -12.93
C ALA A 49 -7.41 7.06 -11.56
N ASN A 50 -6.24 7.68 -11.43
CA ASN A 50 -5.58 7.89 -10.14
C ASN A 50 -6.32 8.95 -9.31
N ILE A 51 -6.12 8.97 -7.98
CA ILE A 51 -6.60 10.06 -7.12
C ILE A 51 -5.61 11.23 -7.22
N ASN A 52 -5.64 11.93 -8.34
CA ASN A 52 -4.84 13.12 -8.62
C ASN A 52 -5.53 14.01 -9.67
N GLN A 53 -5.08 15.24 -9.86
CA GLN A 53 -5.66 16.17 -10.82
C GLN A 53 -5.51 15.66 -12.26
N ARG A 54 -4.36 15.07 -12.63
CA ARG A 54 -4.15 14.51 -13.97
C ARG A 54 -5.27 13.58 -14.42
N SER A 55 -5.72 12.68 -13.54
CA SER A 55 -6.78 11.72 -13.83
C SER A 55 -8.19 12.26 -13.54
N MET A 56 -8.35 13.11 -12.52
CA MET A 56 -9.68 13.55 -12.04
C MET A 56 -10.19 14.84 -12.69
N ASP A 57 -9.34 15.58 -13.42
CA ASP A 57 -9.71 16.85 -14.07
C ASP A 57 -10.71 16.68 -15.21
N GLY A 58 -10.64 15.56 -15.93
CA GLY A 58 -11.49 15.26 -17.10
C GLY A 58 -11.05 15.94 -18.40
N ALA A 59 -10.19 16.97 -18.35
CA ALA A 59 -9.61 17.62 -19.52
C ALA A 59 -8.07 17.51 -19.60
N ARG A 60 -7.45 16.74 -18.70
CA ARG A 60 -6.04 16.34 -18.76
C ARG A 60 -5.91 14.97 -19.42
N ASP A 61 -5.68 13.92 -18.65
CA ASP A 61 -5.59 12.56 -19.20
C ASP A 61 -7.00 11.98 -19.40
N SER A 62 -7.19 11.23 -20.49
CA SER A 62 -8.43 10.50 -20.72
C SER A 62 -8.46 9.26 -19.84
N GLU A 63 -9.46 9.16 -18.96
CA GLU A 63 -9.63 8.04 -18.05
C GLU A 63 -10.96 7.33 -18.27
N ILE A 64 -11.03 6.07 -17.86
CA ILE A 64 -12.27 5.30 -17.80
C ILE A 64 -12.36 4.56 -16.47
N ALA A 65 -13.55 4.54 -15.89
CA ALA A 65 -13.84 3.79 -14.68
C ALA A 65 -15.25 3.22 -14.76
N MET A 66 -15.43 2.06 -14.12
CA MET A 66 -16.72 1.42 -13.95
C MET A 66 -17.08 1.42 -12.47
N GLY A 67 -18.34 1.74 -12.19
CA GLY A 67 -18.93 1.66 -10.86
C GLY A 67 -19.97 0.55 -10.83
N ALA A 68 -19.93 -0.31 -9.81
CA ALA A 68 -20.83 -1.45 -9.70
C ALA A 68 -21.31 -1.65 -8.27
N TYR A 69 -22.52 -2.17 -8.15
CA TYR A 69 -23.04 -2.77 -6.93
C TYR A 69 -23.95 -3.95 -7.30
N GLN A 70 -24.23 -4.80 -6.32
CA GLN A 70 -25.20 -5.88 -6.48
C GLN A 70 -26.51 -5.50 -5.78
N PRO A 71 -27.64 -5.31 -6.50
CA PRO A 71 -28.89 -4.79 -5.93
C PRO A 71 -29.45 -5.60 -4.75
N TYR A 72 -29.14 -6.89 -4.68
CA TYR A 72 -29.60 -7.80 -3.62
C TYR A 72 -28.56 -8.02 -2.50
N HIS A 73 -27.43 -7.30 -2.53
CA HIS A 73 -26.36 -7.37 -1.52
C HIS A 73 -25.97 -5.97 -1.03
N LEU A 74 -26.96 -5.19 -0.61
CA LEU A 74 -26.76 -3.86 -0.02
C LEU A 74 -26.67 -3.94 1.51
N SER A 75 -25.96 -2.98 2.09
CA SER A 75 -25.65 -2.82 3.52
C SER A 75 -26.77 -2.12 4.34
N ILE A 76 -27.93 -1.87 3.73
CA ILE A 76 -29.02 -1.05 4.32
C ILE A 76 -29.63 -1.67 5.59
N ARG A 77 -29.91 -2.97 5.57
CA ARG A 77 -30.59 -3.68 6.69
C ARG A 77 -29.74 -4.75 7.34
N GLN A 78 -28.74 -5.24 6.61
CA GLN A 78 -27.81 -6.28 7.03
C GLN A 78 -26.49 -6.01 6.31
N PRO A 79 -25.35 -6.45 6.86
CA PRO A 79 -24.06 -6.27 6.19
C PRO A 79 -24.07 -6.84 4.76
N ALA A 80 -23.47 -6.11 3.82
CA ALA A 80 -23.28 -6.61 2.46
C ALA A 80 -22.34 -7.83 2.48
N ARG A 81 -22.78 -8.93 1.87
CA ARG A 81 -22.05 -10.21 1.78
C ARG A 81 -22.06 -10.75 0.35
N GLY A 82 -21.94 -9.85 -0.62
CA GLY A 82 -21.85 -10.16 -2.04
C GLY A 82 -20.40 -10.38 -2.52
N GLN A 83 -20.21 -10.28 -3.83
CA GLN A 83 -18.91 -10.34 -4.51
C GLN A 83 -17.98 -9.20 -4.08
N VAL A 84 -18.51 -8.00 -3.84
CA VAL A 84 -17.73 -6.84 -3.38
C VAL A 84 -17.07 -7.13 -2.02
N HIS A 85 -17.86 -7.58 -1.05
CA HIS A 85 -17.38 -8.08 0.25
C HIS A 85 -16.32 -9.19 0.12
N GLY A 86 -16.61 -10.22 -0.68
CA GLY A 86 -15.71 -11.35 -0.89
C GLY A 86 -14.38 -10.93 -1.52
N PHE A 87 -14.43 -10.05 -2.51
CA PHE A 87 -13.23 -9.50 -3.16
C PHE A 87 -12.40 -8.67 -2.18
N ARG A 88 -13.04 -7.83 -1.36
CA ARG A 88 -12.36 -7.06 -0.31
C ARG A 88 -11.68 -7.97 0.72
N LEU A 89 -12.31 -9.07 1.14
CA LEU A 89 -11.67 -10.08 2.01
C LEU A 89 -10.49 -10.77 1.32
N ALA A 90 -10.59 -11.07 0.03
CA ALA A 90 -9.50 -11.71 -0.72
C ALA A 90 -8.27 -10.79 -0.81
N LEU A 91 -8.46 -9.50 -1.08
CA LEU A 91 -7.38 -8.50 -1.06
C LEU A 91 -6.77 -8.36 0.34
N TRP A 92 -7.62 -8.34 1.37
CA TRP A 92 -7.13 -8.29 2.75
C TRP A 92 -6.34 -9.54 3.12
N TYR A 93 -6.75 -10.72 2.68
CA TYR A 93 -5.98 -11.95 2.87
C TYR A 93 -4.63 -11.88 2.15
N GLU A 94 -4.60 -11.40 0.91
CA GLU A 94 -3.35 -11.21 0.14
C GLU A 94 -2.39 -10.26 0.86
N HIS A 95 -2.88 -9.12 1.36
CA HIS A 95 -2.03 -8.10 1.96
C HIS A 95 -1.70 -8.37 3.43
N LEU A 96 -2.58 -9.00 4.19
CA LEU A 96 -2.38 -9.26 5.62
C LEU A 96 -1.83 -10.66 5.90
N GLY A 97 -1.91 -11.58 4.93
CA GLY A 97 -1.48 -12.98 5.06
C GLY A 97 -2.43 -13.85 5.88
N MET A 98 -3.58 -13.32 6.31
CA MET A 98 -4.57 -14.06 7.12
C MET A 98 -5.96 -13.44 7.03
N LEU A 99 -6.96 -14.21 7.42
CA LEU A 99 -8.31 -13.73 7.72
C LEU A 99 -8.50 -13.63 9.25
N HIS A 100 -9.38 -12.73 9.67
CA HIS A 100 -9.76 -12.54 11.06
C HIS A 100 -11.21 -12.05 11.12
N ASP A 101 -11.96 -12.45 12.15
CA ASP A 101 -13.39 -12.12 12.26
C ASP A 101 -13.64 -10.61 12.31
N SER A 102 -12.72 -9.83 12.91
CA SER A 102 -12.83 -8.36 12.90
C SER A 102 -12.78 -7.76 11.49
N PHE A 103 -12.24 -8.45 10.49
CA PHE A 103 -12.20 -7.98 9.11
C PHE A 103 -13.56 -8.06 8.41
N LEU A 104 -14.56 -8.68 9.05
CA LEU A 104 -15.95 -8.70 8.57
C LEU A 104 -16.70 -7.39 8.84
N THR A 105 -16.16 -6.53 9.72
CA THR A 105 -16.70 -5.23 10.12
C THR A 105 -15.58 -4.17 10.10
N PRO A 106 -15.13 -3.73 8.91
CA PRO A 106 -14.02 -2.79 8.76
C PRO A 106 -14.24 -1.43 9.43
N GLU A 107 -15.49 -1.06 9.69
CA GLU A 107 -15.88 0.14 10.44
C GLU A 107 -15.58 0.04 11.94
N SER A 108 -15.34 -1.16 12.46
CA SER A 108 -15.12 -1.37 13.89
C SER A 108 -13.73 -0.88 14.32
N LYS A 109 -13.66 -0.28 15.52
CA LYS A 109 -12.39 0.15 16.14
C LYS A 109 -11.43 -1.03 16.33
N GLU A 110 -11.96 -2.22 16.58
CA GLU A 110 -11.16 -3.45 16.70
C GLU A 110 -10.48 -3.80 15.38
N CYS A 111 -11.22 -3.75 14.26
CA CYS A 111 -10.67 -4.00 12.94
C CYS A 111 -9.54 -3.03 12.60
N VAL A 112 -9.79 -1.72 12.73
CA VAL A 112 -8.79 -0.68 12.44
C VAL A 112 -7.54 -0.87 13.30
N LYS A 113 -7.69 -1.14 14.60
CA LYS A 113 -6.56 -1.42 15.48
C LYS A 113 -5.77 -2.65 15.05
N LYS A 114 -6.46 -3.73 14.70
CA LYS A 114 -5.84 -5.00 14.28
C LYS A 114 -5.03 -4.80 13.00
N VAL A 115 -5.62 -4.16 11.98
CA VAL A 115 -4.95 -3.85 10.71
C VAL A 115 -3.72 -2.99 10.95
N ASN A 116 -3.84 -1.90 11.73
CA ASN A 116 -2.71 -1.02 12.04
C ASN A 116 -1.59 -1.76 12.77
N GLN A 117 -1.91 -2.56 13.81
CA GLN A 117 -0.92 -3.35 14.54
C GLN A 117 -0.17 -4.34 13.63
N MET A 118 -0.88 -4.94 12.68
CA MET A 118 -0.25 -5.84 11.70
C MET A 118 0.65 -5.06 10.74
N ALA A 119 0.17 -3.93 10.22
CA ALA A 119 0.91 -3.09 9.30
C ALA A 119 2.18 -2.47 9.94
N ASP A 120 2.10 -2.07 11.21
CA ASP A 120 3.25 -1.60 11.99
C ASP A 120 4.26 -2.73 12.20
N LYS A 121 3.80 -3.92 12.58
CA LYS A 121 4.66 -5.11 12.72
C LYS A 121 5.34 -5.48 11.40
N TYR A 122 4.62 -5.40 10.28
CA TYR A 122 5.19 -5.72 8.97
C TYR A 122 6.16 -4.64 8.51
N TRP A 123 5.90 -3.36 8.79
CA TRP A 123 6.88 -2.29 8.61
C TRP A 123 8.15 -2.56 9.40
N ASP A 124 8.05 -2.88 10.70
CA ASP A 124 9.21 -3.21 11.54
C ASP A 124 10.01 -4.38 10.99
N LEU A 125 9.36 -5.40 10.44
CA LEU A 125 10.05 -6.53 9.80
C LEU A 125 10.68 -6.13 8.46
N PHE A 126 9.99 -5.33 7.65
CA PHE A 126 10.49 -4.85 6.36
C PHE A 126 11.69 -3.92 6.54
N SER A 127 11.70 -3.08 7.58
CA SER A 127 12.69 -2.02 7.77
C SER A 127 13.91 -2.43 8.60
N LYS A 128 13.93 -3.62 9.20
CA LYS A 128 15.09 -4.16 9.93
C LYS A 128 16.24 -4.50 8.97
N ASP A 129 17.46 -4.47 9.50
CA ASP A 129 18.67 -4.85 8.76
C ASP A 129 18.81 -6.37 8.64
N ASP A 130 18.34 -7.12 9.67
CA ASP A 130 18.39 -8.58 9.70
C ASP A 130 17.17 -9.21 9.03
N LEU A 131 17.39 -10.16 8.12
CA LEU A 131 16.34 -10.95 7.48
C LEU A 131 16.30 -12.39 8.01
N ASP A 132 15.51 -12.59 9.06
CA ASP A 132 15.30 -13.90 9.69
C ASP A 132 14.30 -14.79 8.93
N GLN A 133 13.28 -14.18 8.31
CA GLN A 133 12.17 -14.87 7.66
C GLN A 133 11.54 -14.04 6.55
N ASP A 134 10.78 -14.68 5.67
CA ASP A 134 9.94 -13.97 4.70
C ASP A 134 8.88 -13.13 5.43
N LEU A 135 8.44 -12.03 4.81
CA LEU A 135 7.36 -11.22 5.38
C LEU A 135 6.06 -12.02 5.45
N PRO A 136 5.37 -12.07 6.61
CA PRO A 136 4.11 -12.82 6.74
C PRO A 136 2.94 -12.22 5.96
N GLY A 137 3.05 -10.94 5.58
CA GLY A 137 2.10 -10.20 4.76
C GLY A 137 2.76 -8.95 4.19
N HIS A 138 2.06 -8.26 3.30
CA HIS A 138 2.61 -7.19 2.46
C HIS A 138 2.11 -5.79 2.83
N LEU A 139 1.09 -5.67 3.68
CA LEU A 139 0.58 -4.37 4.11
C LEU A 139 1.54 -3.73 5.11
N LEU A 140 2.21 -2.65 4.71
CA LEU A 140 3.09 -1.88 5.58
C LEU A 140 2.39 -0.57 5.97
N SER A 141 2.56 -0.14 7.22
CA SER A 141 2.20 1.23 7.59
C SER A 141 3.02 2.20 6.74
N TYR A 142 2.38 3.22 6.17
CA TYR A 142 3.10 4.23 5.41
C TYR A 142 4.08 4.95 6.36
N PRO A 143 5.38 5.11 6.02
CA PRO A 143 6.42 5.41 6.99
C PRO A 143 6.51 6.90 7.36
N ILE A 144 5.42 7.45 7.87
CA ILE A 144 5.27 8.82 8.35
C ILE A 144 4.71 8.82 9.77
N ALA A 145 4.95 9.91 10.49
CA ALA A 145 4.29 10.19 11.76
C ALA A 145 3.26 11.31 11.59
N ILE A 146 2.17 11.22 12.36
CA ILE A 146 1.13 12.25 12.42
C ILE A 146 1.09 12.78 13.86
N SER A 147 1.36 14.07 14.01
CA SER A 147 1.29 14.76 15.30
C SER A 147 -0.16 14.95 15.78
N LYS A 148 -0.34 15.32 17.06
CA LYS A 148 -1.67 15.61 17.62
C LYS A 148 -2.41 16.73 16.89
N ASP A 149 -1.67 17.65 16.27
CA ASP A 149 -2.22 18.78 15.51
C ASP A 149 -2.44 18.45 14.03
N GLY A 150 -2.19 17.20 13.61
CA GLY A 150 -2.36 16.75 12.23
C GLY A 150 -1.17 17.01 11.30
N ASN A 151 -0.08 17.61 11.80
CA ASN A 151 1.14 17.76 11.00
C ASN A 151 1.78 16.41 10.71
N VAL A 152 2.18 16.21 9.46
CA VAL A 152 2.92 15.04 8.99
C VAL A 152 4.42 15.28 9.18
N SER A 153 5.14 14.30 9.74
CA SER A 153 6.58 14.33 9.93
C SER A 153 7.23 13.00 9.56
N GLU A 154 8.56 13.00 9.49
CA GLU A 154 9.37 11.80 9.32
C GLU A 154 9.17 10.86 10.53
N LEU A 155 9.19 9.55 10.28
CA LEU A 155 9.27 8.55 11.34
C LEU A 155 10.71 8.56 11.90
N PRO A 156 10.94 8.40 13.22
CA PRO A 156 12.29 8.42 13.78
C PRO A 156 13.22 7.43 13.07
N ASN A 157 14.40 7.92 12.67
CA ASN A 157 15.42 7.18 11.89
C ASN A 157 15.06 6.88 10.42
N PHE A 158 13.92 7.36 9.92
CA PHE A 158 13.49 7.15 8.53
C PHE A 158 13.19 8.48 7.84
N GLU A 159 14.24 9.24 7.54
CA GLU A 159 14.13 10.38 6.61
C GLU A 159 13.90 9.89 5.16
N ASN A 160 14.59 8.82 4.77
CA ASN A 160 14.55 8.23 3.44
C ASN A 160 13.85 6.86 3.45
N PHE A 161 13.32 6.44 2.29
CA PHE A 161 12.86 5.06 2.14
C PHE A 161 14.04 4.09 2.33
N PRO A 162 13.81 2.91 2.93
CA PRO A 162 14.84 1.88 3.08
C PRO A 162 15.57 1.62 1.76
N ASP A 163 16.89 1.48 1.84
CA ASP A 163 17.80 1.22 0.70
C ASP A 163 17.94 2.36 -0.32
N THR A 164 17.34 3.52 -0.06
CA THR A 164 17.40 4.69 -0.95
C THR A 164 18.00 5.92 -0.28
N LYS A 165 18.26 6.95 -1.10
CA LYS A 165 18.51 8.34 -0.68
C LYS A 165 17.30 9.24 -0.93
N ALA A 166 16.12 8.65 -1.11
CA ALA A 166 14.90 9.36 -1.48
C ALA A 166 14.06 9.67 -0.24
N ARG A 167 13.82 10.96 0.02
CA ARG A 167 13.07 11.43 1.18
C ARG A 167 11.61 10.97 1.13
N ILE A 168 11.10 10.43 2.24
CA ILE A 168 9.73 9.92 2.33
C ILE A 168 8.71 11.05 2.17
N LEU A 169 8.95 12.21 2.78
CA LEU A 169 8.08 13.38 2.67
C LEU A 169 8.17 14.08 1.30
N GLY A 170 9.03 13.59 0.41
CA GLY A 170 9.32 14.21 -0.87
C GLY A 170 10.01 15.57 -0.75
N ALA A 171 10.04 16.28 -1.87
CA ALA A 171 10.55 17.64 -1.95
C ALA A 171 9.77 18.39 -3.04
N LYS A 172 9.42 19.64 -2.76
CA LYS A 172 8.82 20.51 -3.78
C LYS A 172 9.86 20.81 -4.85
N SER A 173 9.49 20.65 -6.12
CA SER A 173 10.35 21.02 -7.25
C SER A 173 10.27 22.51 -7.52
N ASP A 174 11.42 23.15 -7.74
CA ASP A 174 11.51 24.53 -8.25
C ASP A 174 11.46 24.58 -9.79
N TYR A 175 11.54 23.43 -10.45
CA TYR A 175 11.64 23.32 -11.91
C TYR A 175 10.37 22.75 -12.55
N LEU A 176 9.74 21.75 -11.90
CA LEU A 176 8.55 21.09 -12.43
C LEU A 176 7.29 21.85 -12.00
N PRO A 177 6.53 22.44 -12.94
CA PRO A 177 5.29 23.13 -12.60
C PRO A 177 4.23 22.11 -12.11
N PRO A 178 3.32 22.52 -11.21
CA PRO A 178 2.30 21.63 -10.65
C PRO A 178 1.43 20.93 -11.69
N ILE A 179 1.19 21.53 -12.86
CA ILE A 179 0.42 20.88 -13.95
C ILE A 179 1.01 19.54 -14.40
N LEU A 180 2.32 19.32 -14.22
CA LEU A 180 2.98 18.05 -14.56
C LEU A 180 2.91 17.02 -13.43
N THR A 181 2.82 17.45 -12.18
CA THR A 181 2.98 16.58 -11.00
C THR A 181 1.73 16.45 -10.13
N THR A 182 0.64 17.15 -10.47
CA THR A 182 -0.66 17.08 -9.79
C THR A 182 -1.66 16.28 -10.58
#